data_AF-A0A1X6MMZ7-F1
#
_entry.id   AF-A0A1X6MMZ7-F1
#
_cell.length_a   1.000
_cell.length_b   1.000
_cell.length_c   1.000
_cell.angle_alpha   90.00
_cell.angle_beta   90.00
_cell.angle_gamma   90.00
#
_symmetry.space_group_name_H-M   'P 1'
#
loop_
_entity.id
_entity.type
_entity.pdbx_description
1 polymer ?
#
loop_
_entity_poly.entity_id
_entity_poly.type
_entity_poly.pdbx_seq_one_letter_code
_entity_poly.pdbx_strand_id
1 'polypeptide(L)' 'MADRDYSHRNDKSDDSDGESYSPRTPRRTPMACQFCRGRKMKCDGRPICANCSRRGIACSYVPV' A
#
# COMPACT_ATOMS: atom_id res chain seq x y z
N MET A 1 -13.61 16.78 38.79
CA MET A 1 -14.85 16.47 38.04
C MET A 1 -14.64 16.90 36.58
N ALA A 2 -14.01 16.05 35.76
CA ALA A 2 -14.05 15.99 34.28
C ALA A 2 -13.01 14.96 33.79
N ASP A 3 -13.10 14.58 32.50
CA ASP A 3 -12.35 13.54 31.76
C ASP A 3 -12.94 12.12 31.91
N ARG A 4 -14.13 11.81 31.39
CA ARG A 4 -14.62 11.87 30.00
C ARG A 4 -13.90 10.88 29.06
N ASP A 5 -14.32 9.63 29.20
CA ASP A 5 -14.68 8.69 28.13
C ASP A 5 -14.08 8.93 26.73
N TYR A 6 -13.16 8.06 26.33
CA TYR A 6 -12.97 7.69 24.92
C TYR A 6 -12.38 6.27 24.82
N SER A 7 -13.09 5.29 25.40
CA SER A 7 -12.82 3.88 25.13
C SER A 7 -13.31 3.55 23.72
N HIS A 8 -12.48 3.83 22.72
CA HIS A 8 -12.72 3.43 21.35
C HIS A 8 -12.69 1.90 21.22
N ARG A 9 -13.88 1.32 21.32
CA ARG A 9 -14.24 0.02 20.77
C ARG A 9 -13.96 0.04 19.27
N ASN A 10 -12.85 -0.56 18.86
CA ASN A 10 -12.72 -0.99 17.47
C ASN A 10 -13.14 -2.45 17.38
N ASP A 11 -14.43 -2.61 17.09
CA ASP A 11 -15.05 -3.80 16.53
C ASP A 11 -14.32 -4.15 15.22
N LYS A 12 -13.48 -5.18 15.26
CA LYS A 12 -12.95 -5.80 14.04
C LYS A 12 -13.77 -7.05 13.78
N SER A 13 -14.81 -6.89 12.98
CA SER A 13 -15.45 -7.97 12.25
C SER A 13 -14.41 -8.65 11.35
N ASP A 14 -13.87 -9.77 11.83
CA ASP A 14 -13.12 -10.73 11.04
C ASP A 14 -14.14 -11.59 10.28
N ASP A 15 -14.41 -11.20 9.04
CA ASP A 15 -15.18 -12.00 8.09
C ASP A 15 -14.30 -13.18 7.66
N SER A 16 -14.38 -14.26 8.42
CA SER A 16 -13.76 -15.55 8.12
C SER A 16 -14.61 -16.27 7.07
N ASP A 17 -14.43 -15.93 5.80
CA ASP A 17 -14.83 -16.78 4.69
C ASP A 17 -13.66 -17.68 4.29
N GLY A 18 -13.84 -18.97 4.55
CA GLY A 18 -12.84 -20.00 4.34
C GLY A 18 -12.66 -20.31 2.86
N GLU A 19 -11.54 -19.86 2.28
CA GLU A 19 -11.01 -20.42 1.04
C GLU A 19 -9.48 -20.32 1.00
N SER A 20 -8.82 -21.47 1.06
CA SER A 20 -7.39 -21.73 0.82
C SER A 20 -6.43 -20.52 0.90
N TYR A 21 -5.89 -20.27 2.10
CA TYR A 21 -4.83 -19.29 2.33
C TYR A 21 -3.49 -19.79 1.75
N SER A 22 -3.37 -19.79 0.42
CA SER A 22 -2.06 -19.46 -0.15
C SER A 22 -1.74 -18.07 0.36
N PRO A 23 -0.65 -17.87 1.14
CA PRO A 23 -0.28 -16.54 1.54
C PRO A 23 -0.04 -15.78 0.25
N ARG A 24 -1.00 -14.92 -0.12
CA ARG A 24 -0.88 -13.95 -1.21
C ARG A 24 0.11 -12.90 -0.74
N THR A 25 1.33 -13.33 -0.43
CA THR A 25 2.46 -12.45 -0.18
C THR A 25 2.43 -11.53 -1.39
N PRO A 26 2.00 -10.26 -1.20
CA PRO A 26 1.95 -9.35 -2.32
C PRO A 26 3.39 -9.31 -2.75
N ARG A 27 3.69 -9.72 -3.99
CA ARG A 27 5.06 -9.73 -4.52
C ARG A 27 5.62 -8.37 -4.18
N ARG A 28 6.43 -8.31 -3.10
CA ARG A 28 6.78 -7.04 -2.49
C ARG A 28 7.55 -6.35 -3.58
N THR A 29 7.08 -5.17 -3.94
CA THR A 29 7.65 -4.43 -5.05
C THR A 29 9.10 -4.17 -4.66
N PRO A 30 10.07 -4.83 -5.32
CA PRO A 30 11.43 -4.88 -4.80
C PRO A 30 12.06 -3.48 -4.80
N MET A 31 11.50 -2.58 -5.61
CA MET A 31 11.94 -1.21 -5.77
C MET A 31 10.76 -0.30 -6.13
N ALA A 32 10.75 0.89 -5.54
CA ALA A 32 9.88 1.98 -6.02
C ALA A 32 10.42 2.56 -7.33
N CYS A 33 9.55 2.98 -8.24
CA CYS A 33 9.97 3.69 -9.46
C CYS A 33 10.73 4.98 -9.10
N GLN A 34 11.55 5.49 -10.02
CA GLN A 34 12.38 6.69 -9.84
C GLN A 34 11.58 7.90 -9.33
N PHE A 35 10.38 8.12 -9.89
CA PHE A 35 9.49 9.19 -9.45
C PHE A 35 9.01 9.01 -8.00
N CYS A 36 8.48 7.83 -7.68
CA CYS A 36 7.99 7.55 -6.33
C CYS A 36 9.13 7.55 -5.31
N ARG A 37 10.32 7.09 -5.71
CA ARG A 37 11.53 7.09 -4.90
C ARG A 37 12.00 8.51 -4.60
N GLY A 38 12.09 9.38 -5.61
CA GLY A 38 12.45 10.79 -5.44
C GLY A 38 11.44 11.57 -4.59
N ARG A 39 10.14 11.23 -4.69
CA ARG A 39 9.06 11.81 -3.88
C ARG A 39 8.83 11.10 -2.54
N LYS A 40 9.61 10.08 -2.21
CA LYS A 40 9.48 9.26 -0.99
C LYS A 40 8.05 8.75 -0.73
N MET A 41 7.33 8.40 -1.80
CA MET A 41 5.94 7.93 -1.75
C MET A 41 5.83 6.44 -2.03
N LYS A 42 4.73 5.82 -1.58
CA LYS A 42 4.46 4.39 -1.81
C LYS A 42 4.33 4.11 -3.31
N CYS A 43 5.02 3.08 -3.79
CA CYS A 43 4.99 2.65 -5.18
C CYS A 43 4.35 1.26 -5.31
N ASP A 44 3.41 1.14 -6.26
CA ASP A 44 2.65 -0.09 -6.50
C ASP A 44 3.44 -1.15 -7.30
N GLY A 45 4.60 -0.80 -7.86
CA GLY A 45 5.54 -1.72 -8.55
C GLY A 45 4.99 -2.45 -9.77
N ARG A 46 3.84 -2.01 -10.30
CA ARG A 46 3.31 -2.41 -11.61
C ARG A 46 4.20 -1.80 -12.73
N PRO A 47 4.12 -2.30 -13.99
CA PRO A 47 4.87 -1.74 -15.11
C PRO A 47 4.77 -0.22 -15.20
N ILE A 48 3.56 0.31 -14.99
CA ILE A 48 3.29 1.71 -14.68
C ILE A 48 2.57 1.74 -13.33
N CYS A 49 3.17 2.35 -12.30
CA CYS A 49 2.51 2.46 -10.99
C CYS A 49 1.28 3.40 -11.06
N ALA A 50 0.34 3.27 -10.12
CA ALA A 50 -0.91 4.04 -10.15
C ALA A 50 -0.66 5.55 -10.05
N ASN A 51 0.42 5.96 -9.39
CA ASN A 51 0.82 7.36 -9.29
C ASN A 51 1.31 7.94 -10.62
N CYS A 52 2.16 7.19 -11.33
CA CYS A 52 2.65 7.62 -12.64
C CYS A 52 1.54 7.57 -13.69
N SER A 53 0.69 6.54 -13.67
CA SER A 53 -0.45 6.39 -14.57
C SER A 53 -1.44 7.55 -14.43
N ARG A 54 -1.84 7.90 -13.19
CA ARG A 54 -2.76 9.03 -12.95
C ARG A 54 -2.19 10.39 -13.35
N ARG A 55 -0.86 10.53 -13.34
CA ARG A 55 -0.16 11.77 -13.71
C ARG A 55 0.26 11.80 -15.18
N GLY A 56 0.13 10.70 -15.92
CA GLY A 56 0.57 10.60 -17.30
C GLY A 56 2.09 10.78 -17.48
N ILE A 57 2.90 10.41 -16.48
CA ILE A 57 4.36 10.59 -16.51
C ILE A 57 5.08 9.26 -16.75
N ALA A 58 6.34 9.35 -17.20
CA ALA A 58 7.21 8.19 -17.37
C ALA A 58 7.45 7.46 -16.03
N CYS A 59 7.16 6.16 -16.01
CA CYS A 59 7.40 5.29 -14.86
C CYS A 59 8.64 4.43 -15.14
N SER A 60 9.80 4.86 -14.65
CA SER A 60 11.06 4.13 -14.81
C SER A 60 11.50 3.47 -13.50
N TYR A 61 11.96 2.23 -13.59
CA TYR A 61 12.57 1.50 -12.49
C TYR A 61 14.05 1.31 -12.83
N VAL A 62 14.91 2.18 -12.31
CA VAL A 62 16.36 2.14 -12.56
C VAL A 62 17.05 1.72 -11.27
N PRO A 63 17.82 0.62 -11.26
CA PRO A 63 18.66 0.25 -10.14
C PRO A 63 19.77 1.27 -9.96
N VAL A 64 20.08 1.58 -8.70
CA VAL A 64 21.22 2.42 -8.33
C VAL A 64 22.29 1.55 -7.68
#